data_AF-A0A662PRB2-F1
#
_entry.id   AF-A0A662PRB2-F1
#
_cell.length_a   1.000
_cell.length_b   1.000
_cell.length_c   1.000
_cell.angle_alpha   90.00
_cell.angle_beta   90.00
_cell.angle_gamma   90.00
#
_symmetry.space_group_name_H-M   'P 1'
#
loop_
_entity.id
_entity.type
_entity.pdbx_description
1 polymer ?
#
loop_
_entity_poly.entity_id
_entity_poly.type
_entity_poly.pdbx_seq_one_letter_code
_entity_poly.pdbx_strand_id
1 'polypeptide(L)'
;MRSRFLGAELGGKSGAKIYGILKSPVRREIISLLYTRGELSATQLKLLLNVSYGTLYYHLDFLKPLIVQVRRGRYRLSESGLKVAAKMLREMDEGFSLSFFEKMAASPTYCLPIGILAAMAYVLTSIILPIKSSILYLEFSNPGNILSTMMSLGITLIYFMIAGSLFCRGKEWILGVISSTLISYAPIDVYLFTLLALENTGIQLLSTVPILQAGFVAAHLIQLIILAAGLTYSGGLGWEKSLPIALFLSYISLLASYYNLL
;
A
#
# COMPACT_ATOMS: atom_id res chain seq x y z
N MET A 1 -1.70 2.89 -17.34
CA MET A 1 -3.18 2.84 -17.21
C MET A 1 -3.76 4.01 -16.39
N ARG A 2 -2.99 4.58 -15.45
CA ARG A 2 -3.32 5.75 -14.59
C ARG A 2 -3.47 7.12 -15.29
N SER A 3 -3.45 7.14 -16.63
CA SER A 3 -3.33 8.35 -17.45
C SER A 3 -4.58 8.70 -18.26
N ARG A 4 -5.49 7.74 -18.48
CA ARG A 4 -6.67 7.95 -19.35
C ARG A 4 -7.87 8.58 -18.65
N PHE A 5 -7.96 8.49 -17.32
CA PHE A 5 -9.13 8.97 -16.58
C PHE A 5 -9.08 10.45 -16.20
N LEU A 6 -7.89 11.04 -16.05
CA LEU A 6 -7.72 12.48 -15.79
C LEU A 6 -8.20 13.38 -16.95
N GLY A 7 -8.23 12.85 -18.18
CA GLY A 7 -8.67 13.58 -19.36
C GLY A 7 -10.19 13.62 -19.57
N ALA A 8 -10.94 12.72 -18.94
CA ALA A 8 -12.38 12.54 -19.24
C ALA A 8 -13.28 13.47 -18.42
N GLU A 9 -12.89 13.85 -17.20
CA GLU A 9 -13.74 14.70 -16.32
C GLU A 9 -13.43 16.21 -16.37
N LEU A 10 -12.34 16.60 -17.04
CA LEU A 10 -12.00 18.02 -17.23
C LEU A 10 -12.34 18.40 -18.67
N GLY A 11 -13.57 18.87 -18.86
CA GLY A 11 -14.17 19.24 -20.14
C GLY A 11 -13.19 19.81 -21.18
N GLY A 12 -13.36 19.35 -22.42
CA GLY A 12 -12.84 19.83 -23.71
C GLY A 12 -11.60 20.75 -23.72
N LYS A 13 -10.54 20.30 -24.40
CA LYS A 13 -9.27 21.01 -24.70
C LYS A 13 -8.44 21.52 -23.50
N SER A 14 -9.06 21.88 -22.36
CA SER A 14 -8.38 22.41 -21.17
C SER A 14 -7.78 21.31 -20.27
N GLY A 15 -8.50 20.19 -20.09
CA GLY A 15 -8.03 19.03 -19.32
C GLY A 15 -6.76 18.39 -19.88
N ALA A 16 -6.65 18.25 -21.21
CA ALA A 16 -5.47 17.71 -21.88
C ALA A 16 -4.21 18.59 -21.68
N LYS A 17 -4.40 19.92 -21.59
CA LYS A 17 -3.31 20.88 -21.37
C LYS A 17 -2.79 20.81 -19.94
N ILE A 18 -3.68 20.72 -18.94
CA ILE A 18 -3.32 20.52 -17.52
C ILE A 18 -2.64 19.17 -17.33
N TYR A 19 -3.13 18.13 -18.00
CA TYR A 19 -2.53 16.80 -17.97
C TYR A 19 -1.08 16.80 -18.51
N GLY A 20 -0.83 17.51 -19.61
CA GLY A 20 0.52 17.69 -20.15
C GLY A 20 1.47 18.41 -19.18
N ILE A 21 0.97 19.38 -18.42
CA ILE A 21 1.73 20.10 -17.40
C ILE A 21 2.08 19.15 -16.23
N LEU A 22 1.14 18.34 -15.74
CA LEU A 22 1.39 17.46 -14.58
C LEU A 22 2.22 16.20 -14.86
N LYS A 23 2.60 15.93 -16.12
CA LYS A 23 3.44 14.76 -16.49
C LYS A 23 4.83 14.77 -15.84
N SER A 24 5.37 15.94 -15.50
CA SER A 24 6.71 16.06 -14.92
C SER A 24 6.67 15.94 -13.39
N PRO A 25 7.53 15.10 -12.77
CA PRO A 25 7.59 14.96 -11.32
C PRO A 25 7.95 16.28 -10.63
N VAL A 26 8.94 17.02 -11.16
CA VAL A 26 9.36 18.33 -10.62
C VAL A 26 8.21 19.34 -10.64
N ARG A 27 7.37 19.34 -11.68
CA ARG A 27 6.22 20.25 -11.77
C ARG A 27 5.14 19.91 -10.74
N ARG A 28 4.89 18.63 -10.47
CA ARG A 28 3.98 18.18 -9.41
C ARG A 28 4.50 18.58 -8.04
N GLU A 29 5.79 18.44 -7.81
CA GLU A 29 6.44 18.79 -6.55
C GLU A 29 6.39 20.30 -6.29
N ILE A 30 6.62 21.16 -7.30
CA ILE A 30 6.42 22.61 -7.20
C ILE A 30 4.98 22.92 -6.76
N ILE A 31 3.97 22.30 -7.39
CA ILE A 31 2.56 22.52 -7.06
C ILE A 31 2.26 22.09 -5.61
N SER A 32 2.78 20.93 -5.19
CA SER A 32 2.61 20.42 -3.81
C SER A 32 3.24 21.34 -2.76
N LEU A 33 4.45 21.84 -3.00
CA LEU A 33 5.14 22.77 -2.10
C LEU A 33 4.39 24.09 -1.97
N LEU A 34 3.86 24.63 -3.08
CA LEU A 34 3.06 25.85 -3.06
C LEU A 34 1.67 25.63 -2.43
N TYR A 35 1.08 24.43 -2.55
CA TYR A 35 -0.18 24.12 -1.88
C TYR A 35 -0.01 24.03 -0.36
N THR A 36 1.04 23.37 0.10
CA THR A 36 1.29 23.11 1.53
C THR A 36 1.88 24.30 2.26
N ARG A 37 2.75 25.07 1.62
CA ARG A 37 3.46 26.21 2.23
C ARG A 37 2.94 27.58 1.78
N GLY A 38 2.00 27.61 0.84
CA GLY A 38 1.43 28.84 0.29
C GLY A 38 2.39 29.52 -0.69
N GLU A 39 3.14 30.50 -0.20
CA GLU A 39 4.01 31.34 -1.04
C GLU A 39 5.50 31.02 -0.83
N LEU A 40 6.22 30.75 -1.92
CA LEU A 40 7.66 30.45 -1.87
C LEU A 40 8.46 31.30 -2.87
N SER A 41 9.69 31.69 -2.50
CA SER A 41 10.61 32.36 -3.42
C SER A 41 11.28 31.39 -4.39
N ALA A 42 11.79 31.90 -5.51
CA ALA A 42 12.60 31.10 -6.45
C ALA A 42 13.77 30.40 -5.75
N THR A 43 14.43 31.06 -4.81
CA THR A 43 15.53 30.50 -4.03
C THR A 43 15.07 29.35 -3.13
N GLN A 44 13.92 29.50 -2.46
CA GLN A 44 13.35 28.44 -1.63
C GLN A 44 12.92 27.23 -2.45
N LEU A 45 12.26 27.44 -3.58
CA LEU A 45 11.88 26.37 -4.50
C LEU A 45 13.11 25.64 -5.04
N LYS A 46 14.16 26.38 -5.45
CA LYS A 46 15.42 25.81 -5.91
C LYS A 46 16.04 24.89 -4.85
N LEU A 47 16.13 25.36 -3.61
CA LEU A 47 16.73 24.62 -2.50
C LEU A 47 15.93 23.36 -2.15
N LEU A 48 14.60 23.48 -2.10
CA LEU A 48 13.72 22.36 -1.76
C LEU A 48 13.69 21.28 -2.85
N LEU A 49 13.76 21.68 -4.12
CA LEU A 49 13.71 20.77 -5.27
C LEU A 49 15.11 20.26 -5.70
N ASN A 50 16.17 20.82 -5.12
CA ASN A 50 17.57 20.54 -5.48
C ASN A 50 17.88 20.63 -6.99
N VAL A 51 17.42 21.70 -7.65
CA VAL A 51 17.61 21.92 -9.11
C VAL A 51 18.42 23.18 -9.41
N SER A 52 18.92 23.31 -10.65
CA SER A 52 19.51 24.56 -11.13
C SER A 52 18.45 25.66 -11.32
N TYR A 53 18.86 26.94 -11.29
CA TYR A 53 17.95 28.05 -11.58
C TYR A 53 17.35 27.95 -12.99
N GLY A 54 18.14 27.58 -14.01
CA GLY A 54 17.66 27.42 -15.38
C GLY A 54 16.57 26.34 -15.49
N THR A 55 16.78 25.21 -14.83
CA THR A 55 15.79 24.11 -14.76
C THR A 55 14.52 24.52 -14.02
N LEU A 56 14.66 25.27 -12.91
CA LEU A 56 13.51 25.78 -12.16
C LEU A 56 12.67 26.73 -13.01
N TYR A 57 13.30 27.73 -13.66
CA TYR A 57 12.58 28.69 -14.49
C TYR A 57 11.91 28.02 -15.69
N TYR A 58 12.55 27.02 -16.30
CA TYR A 58 11.92 26.19 -17.32
C TYR A 58 10.61 25.59 -16.81
N HIS A 59 10.60 24.95 -15.64
CA HIS A 59 9.39 24.35 -15.08
C HIS A 59 8.33 25.38 -14.66
N LEU A 60 8.74 26.53 -14.10
CA LEU A 60 7.84 27.62 -13.75
C LEU A 60 7.14 28.19 -15.00
N ASP A 61 7.83 28.25 -16.13
CA ASP A 61 7.26 28.70 -17.40
C ASP A 61 6.11 27.81 -17.89
N PHE A 62 6.27 26.49 -17.76
CA PHE A 62 5.17 25.54 -18.05
C PHE A 62 4.03 25.62 -17.03
N LEU A 63 4.32 26.06 -15.81
CA LEU A 63 3.37 26.16 -14.71
C LEU A 63 2.62 27.49 -14.67
N LYS A 64 2.98 28.48 -15.49
CA LYS A 64 2.32 29.80 -15.59
C LYS A 64 0.77 29.76 -15.54
N PRO A 65 0.06 28.79 -16.16
CA PRO A 65 -1.40 28.73 -16.06
C PRO A 65 -1.95 28.33 -14.67
N LEU A 66 -1.10 27.78 -13.80
CA LEU A 66 -1.45 27.24 -12.48
C LEU A 66 -0.81 28.04 -11.33
N ILE A 67 0.22 28.83 -11.59
CA ILE A 67 0.92 29.64 -10.58
C ILE A 67 0.82 31.13 -10.89
N VAL A 68 0.87 31.96 -9.87
CA VAL A 68 0.95 33.42 -9.98
C VAL A 68 2.23 33.89 -9.32
N GLN A 69 2.95 34.78 -9.99
CA GLN A 69 4.09 35.48 -9.39
C GLN A 69 3.58 36.69 -8.60
N VAL A 70 3.88 36.72 -7.31
CA VAL A 70 3.58 37.82 -6.38
C VAL A 70 4.75 38.81 -6.37
N ARG A 71 4.60 39.92 -5.63
CA ARG A 71 5.66 40.93 -5.44
C ARG A 71 6.94 40.27 -4.89
N ARG A 72 8.09 40.68 -5.45
CA ARG A 72 9.46 40.22 -5.08
C ARG A 72 9.82 38.78 -5.49
N GLY A 73 9.32 38.28 -6.62
CA GLY A 73 9.77 37.01 -7.18
C GLY A 73 9.36 35.77 -6.37
N ARG A 74 8.25 35.89 -5.62
CA ARG A 74 7.60 34.77 -4.94
C ARG A 74 6.50 34.21 -5.82
N TYR A 75 6.22 32.93 -5.66
CA TYR A 75 5.21 32.21 -6.42
C TYR A 75 4.16 31.68 -5.45
N ARG A 76 2.90 31.69 -5.89
CA ARG A 76 1.76 31.07 -5.22
C ARG A 76 0.89 30.35 -6.23
N LEU A 77 0.02 29.46 -5.77
CA LEU A 77 -0.98 28.86 -6.66
C LEU A 77 -2.04 29.89 -7.06
N SER A 78 -2.44 29.84 -8.33
CA SER A 78 -3.67 30.49 -8.80
C SER A 78 -4.90 29.72 -8.31
N GLU A 79 -6.10 30.27 -8.48
CA GLU A 79 -7.34 29.55 -8.14
C GLU A 79 -7.50 28.23 -8.92
N SER A 80 -7.13 28.21 -10.20
CA SER A 80 -7.11 26.98 -11.00
C SER A 80 -6.02 26.02 -10.51
N GLY A 81 -4.85 26.54 -10.16
CA GLY A 81 -3.75 25.80 -9.54
C GLY A 81 -4.12 25.15 -8.21
N LEU A 82 -4.89 25.84 -7.37
CA LEU A 82 -5.40 25.30 -6.10
C LEU A 82 -6.34 24.12 -6.32
N LYS A 83 -7.30 24.23 -7.26
CA LYS A 83 -8.21 23.13 -7.60
C LYS A 83 -7.44 21.92 -8.15
N VAL A 84 -6.46 22.16 -9.01
CA VAL A 84 -5.60 21.13 -9.58
C VAL A 84 -4.71 20.49 -8.52
N ALA A 85 -4.11 21.27 -7.63
CA ALA A 85 -3.28 20.79 -6.53
C ALA A 85 -4.09 19.94 -5.56
N ALA A 86 -5.29 20.38 -5.18
CA ALA A 86 -6.18 19.64 -4.31
C ALA A 86 -6.59 18.30 -4.93
N LYS A 87 -6.95 18.27 -6.22
CA LYS A 87 -7.27 17.01 -6.93
C LYS A 87 -6.05 16.10 -7.04
N MET A 88 -4.88 16.65 -7.39
CA MET A 88 -3.64 15.89 -7.52
C MET A 88 -3.19 15.27 -6.20
N LEU A 89 -3.28 16.02 -5.09
CA LEU A 89 -2.92 15.53 -3.77
C LEU A 89 -3.93 14.48 -3.27
N ARG A 90 -5.24 14.69 -3.51
CA ARG A 90 -6.26 13.68 -3.21
C ARG A 90 -6.01 12.38 -4.00
N GLU A 91 -5.65 12.47 -5.28
CA GLU A 91 -5.30 11.30 -6.11
C GLU A 91 -3.94 10.66 -5.77
N MET A 92 -3.03 11.42 -5.14
CA MET A 92 -1.77 10.90 -4.60
C MET A 92 -1.98 10.19 -3.25
N ASP A 93 -2.89 10.68 -2.42
CA ASP A 93 -3.36 9.99 -1.20
C ASP A 93 -4.16 8.72 -1.55
N GLU A 94 -4.95 8.77 -2.62
CA GLU A 94 -5.55 7.58 -3.26
C GLU A 94 -4.51 6.70 -3.98
N GLY A 95 -3.23 7.12 -3.99
CA GLY A 95 -2.13 6.45 -4.66
C GLY A 95 -1.60 5.23 -3.94
N PHE A 96 -2.24 4.10 -4.23
CA PHE A 96 -1.98 2.74 -3.76
C PHE A 96 -2.56 2.43 -2.37
N SER A 97 -3.81 1.99 -2.39
CA SER A 97 -4.44 1.06 -1.44
C SER A 97 -4.61 1.49 0.02
N LEU A 98 -3.97 2.56 0.51
CA LEU A 98 -4.15 2.98 1.90
C LEU A 98 -5.58 3.40 2.22
N SER A 99 -6.26 4.10 1.30
CA SER A 99 -7.69 4.44 1.46
C SER A 99 -8.63 3.24 1.29
N PHE A 100 -8.19 2.20 0.55
CA PHE A 100 -8.92 0.94 0.45
C PHE A 100 -8.77 0.13 1.75
N PHE A 101 -7.57 0.04 2.30
CA PHE A 101 -7.29 -0.57 3.60
C PHE A 101 -7.90 0.22 4.75
N GLU A 102 -7.98 1.55 4.64
CA GLU A 102 -8.72 2.42 5.55
C GLU A 102 -10.20 2.08 5.52
N LYS A 103 -10.84 2.08 4.35
CA LYS A 103 -12.25 1.69 4.24
C LYS A 103 -12.50 0.27 4.77
N MET A 104 -11.59 -0.65 4.49
CA MET A 104 -11.65 -2.04 4.94
C MET A 104 -11.55 -2.14 6.48
N ALA A 105 -10.57 -1.46 7.08
CA ALA A 105 -10.35 -1.45 8.53
C ALA A 105 -11.37 -0.57 9.29
N ALA A 106 -11.96 0.43 8.63
CA ALA A 106 -12.99 1.31 9.17
C ALA A 106 -14.40 0.71 9.10
N SER A 107 -14.61 -0.35 8.30
CA SER A 107 -15.87 -1.11 8.28
C SER A 107 -15.66 -2.60 8.61
N PRO A 108 -15.39 -2.95 9.89
CA PRO A 108 -15.04 -4.31 10.29
C PRO A 108 -16.13 -5.35 9.98
N THR A 109 -17.40 -4.95 10.08
CA THR A 109 -18.56 -5.84 9.90
C THR A 109 -18.68 -6.37 8.48
N TYR A 110 -18.40 -5.56 7.46
CA TYR A 110 -18.45 -5.97 6.06
C TYR A 110 -17.19 -6.75 5.63
N CYS A 111 -16.06 -6.51 6.30
CA CYS A 111 -14.79 -7.14 5.95
C CYS A 111 -14.61 -8.54 6.56
N LEU A 112 -15.33 -8.84 7.64
CA LEU A 112 -15.28 -10.13 8.31
C LEU A 112 -15.64 -11.32 7.40
N PRO A 113 -16.79 -11.36 6.68
CA PRO A 113 -17.10 -12.50 5.81
C PRO A 113 -16.09 -12.67 4.66
N ILE A 114 -15.55 -11.56 4.14
CA ILE A 114 -14.51 -11.57 3.12
C ILE A 114 -13.20 -12.13 3.68
N GLY A 115 -12.84 -11.74 4.90
CA GLY A 115 -11.68 -12.26 5.61
C GLY A 115 -11.80 -13.76 5.91
N ILE A 116 -12.97 -14.23 6.36
CA ILE A 116 -13.22 -15.68 6.55
C ILE A 116 -13.04 -16.42 5.22
N LEU A 117 -13.58 -15.89 4.13
CA LEU A 117 -13.44 -16.49 2.81
C LEU A 117 -11.97 -16.57 2.36
N ALA A 118 -11.18 -15.52 2.60
CA ALA A 118 -9.74 -15.51 2.33
C ALA A 118 -9.01 -16.57 3.17
N ALA A 119 -9.23 -16.60 4.49
CA ALA A 119 -8.60 -17.60 5.36
C ALA A 119 -8.99 -19.04 4.97
N MET A 120 -10.24 -19.28 4.55
CA MET A 120 -10.65 -20.59 4.03
C MET A 120 -9.96 -20.94 2.70
N ALA A 121 -9.84 -19.97 1.79
CA ALA A 121 -9.13 -20.16 0.52
C ALA A 121 -7.64 -20.47 0.75
N TYR A 122 -7.02 -19.82 1.73
CA TYR A 122 -5.64 -20.09 2.14
C TYR A 122 -5.45 -21.53 2.63
N VAL A 123 -6.31 -21.99 3.54
CA VAL A 123 -6.27 -23.38 4.04
C VAL A 123 -6.49 -24.37 2.89
N LEU A 124 -7.44 -24.10 1.99
CA LEU A 124 -7.74 -24.98 0.86
C LEU A 124 -6.58 -25.06 -0.15
N THR A 125 -5.98 -23.93 -0.50
CA THR A 125 -4.82 -23.90 -1.42
C THR A 125 -3.59 -24.56 -0.81
N SER A 126 -3.41 -24.48 0.50
CA SER A 126 -2.36 -25.20 1.24
C SER A 126 -2.51 -26.73 1.23
N ILE A 127 -3.71 -27.26 0.93
CA ILE A 127 -3.93 -28.71 0.78
C ILE A 127 -3.51 -29.18 -0.63
N ILE A 128 -3.80 -28.36 -1.63
CA ILE A 128 -3.59 -28.70 -3.05
C ILE A 128 -2.11 -28.56 -3.42
N LEU A 129 -1.45 -27.51 -2.93
CA LEU A 129 -0.04 -27.25 -3.19
C LEU A 129 0.84 -27.78 -2.03
N PRO A 130 2.02 -28.36 -2.32
CA PRO A 130 2.97 -28.83 -1.29
C PRO A 130 3.69 -27.63 -0.63
N ILE A 131 2.95 -26.89 0.19
CA ILE A 131 3.42 -25.70 0.87
C ILE A 131 3.28 -25.92 2.38
N LYS A 132 4.34 -25.55 3.09
CA LYS A 132 4.46 -25.49 4.53
C LYS A 132 4.43 -24.02 4.95
N SER A 133 3.57 -23.69 5.89
CA SER A 133 3.46 -22.32 6.42
C SER A 133 4.25 -22.21 7.72
N SER A 134 5.23 -21.32 7.76
CA SER A 134 5.92 -20.96 9.00
C SER A 134 5.47 -19.56 9.45
N ILE A 135 4.33 -19.52 10.13
CA ILE A 135 3.65 -18.29 10.61
C ILE A 135 3.12 -17.43 9.44
N LEU A 136 3.88 -16.46 8.94
CA LEU A 136 3.53 -15.64 7.77
C LEU A 136 4.33 -16.05 6.52
N TYR A 137 5.39 -16.83 6.69
CA TYR A 137 6.28 -17.24 5.62
C TYR A 137 5.80 -18.56 4.97
N LEU A 138 6.00 -18.69 3.66
CA LEU A 138 5.67 -19.89 2.89
C LEU A 138 6.95 -20.60 2.47
N GLU A 139 7.07 -21.86 2.86
CA GLU A 139 8.15 -22.75 2.47
C GLU A 139 7.57 -23.86 1.59
N PHE A 140 8.16 -24.13 0.43
CA PHE A 140 7.71 -25.25 -0.42
C PHE A 140 8.24 -26.56 0.18
N SER A 141 7.35 -27.38 0.75
CA SER A 141 7.70 -28.67 1.34
C SER A 141 6.59 -29.69 1.07
N ASN A 142 6.98 -30.87 0.63
CA ASN A 142 6.07 -31.97 0.30
C ASN A 142 6.19 -33.04 1.41
N PRO A 143 5.12 -33.46 2.09
CA PRO A 143 3.70 -33.09 1.92
C PRO A 143 3.28 -31.79 2.64
N GLY A 144 2.21 -31.16 2.13
CA GLY A 144 1.57 -30.02 2.78
C GLY A 144 1.04 -30.40 4.17
N ASN A 145 1.32 -29.56 5.18
CA ASN A 145 0.96 -29.85 6.57
C ASN A 145 -0.16 -28.90 7.05
N ILE A 146 -1.41 -29.39 6.97
CA ILE A 146 -2.61 -28.65 7.39
C ILE A 146 -2.48 -28.16 8.84
N LEU A 147 -1.89 -28.99 9.72
CA LEU A 147 -1.70 -28.62 11.11
C LEU A 147 -0.79 -27.40 11.25
N SER A 148 0.31 -27.31 10.49
CA SER A 148 1.18 -26.12 10.49
C SER A 148 0.45 -24.87 10.01
N THR A 149 -0.39 -24.99 8.98
CA THR A 149 -1.18 -23.88 8.41
C THR A 149 -2.26 -23.39 9.36
N MET A 150 -2.92 -24.29 10.09
CA MET A 150 -3.89 -23.91 11.12
C MET A 150 -3.22 -23.28 12.34
N MET A 151 -2.06 -23.82 12.75
CA MET A 151 -1.28 -23.27 13.86
C MET A 151 -0.71 -21.89 13.51
N SER A 152 -0.25 -21.68 12.28
CA SER A 152 0.26 -20.38 11.81
C SER A 152 -0.83 -19.31 11.80
N LEU A 153 -2.01 -19.63 11.27
CA LEU A 153 -3.21 -18.78 11.35
C LEU A 153 -3.56 -18.45 12.82
N GLY A 154 -3.55 -19.44 13.70
CA GLY A 154 -3.83 -19.25 15.12
C GLY A 154 -2.81 -18.33 15.81
N ILE A 155 -1.52 -18.55 15.58
CA ILE A 155 -0.43 -17.76 16.16
C ILE A 155 -0.51 -16.30 15.70
N THR A 156 -0.75 -16.06 14.41
CA THR A 156 -0.88 -14.69 13.87
C THR A 156 -2.07 -13.95 14.46
N LEU A 157 -3.24 -14.60 14.56
CA LEU A 157 -4.42 -14.06 15.22
C LEU A 157 -4.16 -13.74 16.69
N ILE A 158 -3.57 -14.67 17.44
CA ILE A 158 -3.25 -14.47 18.86
C ILE A 158 -2.28 -13.30 19.04
N TYR A 159 -1.24 -13.22 18.22
CA TYR A 159 -0.27 -12.13 18.28
C TYR A 159 -0.93 -10.76 18.09
N PHE A 160 -1.74 -10.60 17.04
CA PHE A 160 -2.41 -9.32 16.78
C PHE A 160 -3.50 -9.00 17.80
N MET A 161 -4.15 -10.01 18.39
CA MET A 161 -5.06 -9.81 19.52
C MET A 161 -4.33 -9.31 20.77
N ILE A 162 -3.14 -9.83 21.07
CA ILE A 162 -2.29 -9.35 22.18
C ILE A 162 -1.77 -7.93 21.89
N ALA A 163 -1.27 -7.67 20.68
CA ALA A 163 -0.85 -6.33 20.30
C ALA A 163 -2.02 -5.34 20.36
N GLY A 164 -3.20 -5.76 19.88
CA GLY A 164 -4.42 -4.97 19.96
C GLY A 164 -4.82 -4.64 21.40
N SER A 165 -4.80 -5.62 22.31
CA SER A 165 -5.19 -5.39 23.71
C SER A 165 -4.22 -4.47 24.46
N LEU A 166 -2.93 -4.50 24.12
CA LEU A 166 -1.90 -3.67 24.74
C LEU A 166 -1.92 -2.21 24.27
N PHE A 167 -2.22 -1.98 22.99
CA PHE A 167 -2.00 -0.68 22.37
C PHE A 167 -3.28 0.02 21.89
N CYS A 168 -4.36 -0.71 21.58
CA CYS A 168 -5.62 -0.13 21.10
C CYS A 168 -6.45 0.41 22.26
N ARG A 169 -7.15 1.54 22.03
CA ARG A 169 -7.98 2.20 23.07
C ARG A 169 -9.47 2.32 22.70
N GLY A 170 -9.88 1.77 21.56
CA GLY A 170 -11.27 1.84 21.06
C GLY A 170 -12.22 0.81 21.67
N LYS A 171 -13.51 0.85 21.30
CA LYS A 171 -14.51 -0.20 21.66
C LYS A 171 -14.63 -1.29 20.59
N GLU A 172 -14.27 -0.98 19.35
CA GLU A 172 -14.43 -1.87 18.18
C GLU A 172 -13.12 -2.46 17.66
N TRP A 173 -12.00 -2.23 18.36
CA TRP A 173 -10.68 -2.68 17.91
C TRP A 173 -10.58 -4.19 17.72
N ILE A 174 -11.29 -4.97 18.55
CA ILE A 174 -11.28 -6.45 18.48
C ILE A 174 -11.77 -6.92 17.12
N LEU A 175 -12.93 -6.41 16.69
CA LEU A 175 -13.55 -6.81 15.43
C LEU A 175 -12.71 -6.36 14.22
N GLY A 176 -12.16 -5.14 14.31
CA GLY A 176 -11.28 -4.61 13.28
C GLY A 176 -9.98 -5.39 13.14
N VAL A 177 -9.33 -5.75 14.25
CA VAL A 177 -8.09 -6.54 14.25
C VAL A 177 -8.32 -7.96 13.73
N ILE A 178 -9.43 -8.61 14.11
CA ILE A 178 -9.76 -9.94 13.59
C ILE A 178 -10.00 -9.87 12.08
N SER A 179 -10.85 -8.95 11.62
CA SER A 179 -11.15 -8.81 10.20
C SER A 179 -9.92 -8.46 9.37
N SER A 180 -9.06 -7.55 9.84
CA SER A 180 -7.80 -7.21 9.17
C SER A 180 -6.81 -8.36 9.14
N THR A 181 -6.74 -9.17 10.19
CA THR A 181 -5.83 -10.32 10.23
C THR A 181 -6.26 -11.38 9.23
N LEU A 182 -7.56 -11.67 9.16
CA LEU A 182 -8.10 -12.65 8.21
C LEU A 182 -7.95 -12.17 6.76
N ILE A 183 -8.25 -10.89 6.47
CA ILE A 183 -8.15 -10.36 5.10
C ILE A 183 -6.71 -10.20 4.63
N SER A 184 -5.73 -10.17 5.54
CA SER A 184 -4.31 -10.12 5.22
C SER A 184 -3.81 -11.33 4.42
N TYR A 185 -4.56 -12.44 4.42
CA TYR A 185 -4.24 -13.62 3.63
C TYR A 185 -4.67 -13.52 2.16
N ALA A 186 -5.57 -12.60 1.80
CA ALA A 186 -6.05 -12.47 0.43
C ALA A 186 -4.93 -12.20 -0.62
N PRO A 187 -3.92 -11.34 -0.37
CA PRO A 187 -2.79 -11.18 -1.29
C PRO A 187 -1.97 -12.47 -1.47
N ILE A 188 -1.84 -13.26 -0.40
CA ILE A 188 -1.17 -14.57 -0.46
C ILE A 188 -1.98 -15.53 -1.30
N ASP A 189 -3.30 -15.60 -1.10
CA ASP A 189 -4.17 -16.47 -1.88
C ASP A 189 -4.08 -16.17 -3.37
N VAL A 190 -4.10 -14.88 -3.74
CA VAL A 190 -3.90 -14.45 -5.14
C VAL A 190 -2.57 -14.98 -5.67
N TYR A 191 -1.48 -14.88 -4.90
CA TYR A 191 -0.19 -15.45 -5.29
C TYR A 191 -0.25 -16.98 -5.43
N LEU A 192 -0.86 -17.70 -4.49
CA LEU A 192 -1.00 -19.15 -4.55
C LEU A 192 -1.84 -19.61 -5.74
N PHE A 193 -2.93 -18.92 -6.06
CA PHE A 193 -3.74 -19.19 -7.25
C PHE A 193 -2.96 -18.93 -8.54
N THR A 194 -2.10 -17.90 -8.58
CA THR A 194 -1.23 -17.69 -9.75
C THR A 194 -0.22 -18.81 -9.93
N LEU A 195 0.32 -19.36 -8.84
CA LEU A 195 1.20 -20.54 -8.87
C LEU A 195 0.45 -21.79 -9.39
N LEU A 196 -0.73 -22.05 -8.86
CA LEU A 196 -1.58 -23.18 -9.29
C LEU A 196 -1.93 -23.09 -10.78
N ALA A 197 -2.26 -21.88 -11.26
CA ALA A 197 -2.53 -21.64 -12.67
C ALA A 197 -1.29 -21.89 -13.55
N LEU A 198 -0.10 -21.51 -13.07
CA LEU A 198 1.15 -21.72 -13.78
C LEU A 198 1.53 -23.21 -13.85
N GLU A 199 1.34 -23.95 -12.76
CA GLU A 199 1.57 -25.39 -12.71
C GLU A 199 0.69 -26.14 -13.72
N ASN A 200 -0.59 -25.78 -13.82
CA ASN A 200 -1.52 -26.37 -14.79
C ASN A 200 -1.13 -26.11 -16.26
N THR A 201 -0.30 -25.10 -16.54
CA THR A 201 0.19 -24.81 -17.90
C THR A 201 1.46 -25.59 -18.28
N GLY A 202 1.98 -26.45 -17.40
CA GLY A 202 3.13 -27.32 -17.69
C GLY A 202 4.49 -26.60 -17.72
N ILE A 203 4.55 -25.36 -17.24
CA ILE A 203 5.81 -24.60 -17.11
C ILE A 203 6.58 -25.16 -15.91
N GLN A 204 7.80 -25.64 -16.13
CA GLN A 204 8.66 -26.16 -15.06
C GLN A 204 9.02 -25.05 -14.06
N LEU A 205 8.43 -25.14 -12.86
CA LEU A 205 8.59 -24.20 -11.74
C LEU A 205 10.05 -23.85 -11.41
N LEU A 206 10.97 -24.80 -11.61
CA LEU A 206 12.38 -24.70 -11.22
C LEU A 206 13.16 -23.62 -12.01
N SER A 207 12.74 -23.28 -13.23
CA SER A 207 13.39 -22.25 -14.05
C SER A 207 12.94 -20.81 -13.71
N THR A 208 11.83 -20.66 -12.95
CA THR A 208 11.16 -19.38 -12.69
C THR A 208 11.26 -18.94 -11.22
N VAL A 209 11.98 -19.71 -10.38
CA VAL A 209 12.15 -19.48 -8.93
C VAL A 209 12.40 -18.02 -8.52
N PRO A 210 13.32 -17.25 -9.13
CA PRO A 210 13.56 -15.87 -8.69
C PRO A 210 12.38 -14.93 -8.96
N ILE A 211 11.63 -15.14 -10.05
CA ILE A 211 10.44 -14.34 -10.38
C ILE A 211 9.30 -14.67 -9.41
N LEU A 212 9.14 -15.95 -9.06
CA LEU A 212 8.15 -16.41 -8.09
C LEU A 212 8.45 -15.85 -6.68
N GLN A 213 9.73 -15.86 -6.27
CA GLN A 213 10.16 -15.26 -5.00
C GLN A 213 9.88 -13.75 -4.94
N ALA A 214 10.12 -13.01 -6.03
CA ALA A 214 9.78 -11.59 -6.08
C ALA A 214 8.26 -11.35 -5.95
N GLY A 215 7.44 -12.23 -6.55
CA GLY A 215 5.98 -12.21 -6.40
C GLY A 215 5.53 -12.45 -4.95
N PHE A 216 6.13 -13.42 -4.27
CA PHE A 216 5.85 -13.68 -2.86
C PHE A 216 6.21 -12.48 -1.96
N VAL A 217 7.38 -11.86 -2.17
CA VAL A 217 7.79 -10.67 -1.40
C VAL A 217 6.78 -9.53 -1.55
N ALA A 218 6.28 -9.30 -2.77
CA ALA A 218 5.27 -8.28 -3.00
C ALA A 218 3.94 -8.60 -2.28
N ALA A 219 3.47 -9.84 -2.35
CA ALA A 219 2.27 -10.29 -1.63
C ALA A 219 2.43 -10.16 -0.10
N HIS A 220 3.59 -10.54 0.42
CA HIS A 220 3.91 -10.44 1.85
C HIS A 220 3.98 -8.98 2.33
N LEU A 221 4.54 -8.07 1.53
CA LEU A 221 4.53 -6.64 1.86
C LEU A 221 3.09 -6.09 1.96
N ILE A 222 2.20 -6.49 1.05
CA ILE A 222 0.78 -6.09 1.10
C ILE A 222 0.11 -6.67 2.34
N GLN A 223 0.37 -7.93 2.67
CA GLN A 223 -0.10 -8.55 3.92
C GLN A 223 0.30 -7.73 5.16
N LEU A 224 1.57 -7.30 5.25
CA LEU A 224 2.05 -6.48 6.38
C LEU A 224 1.37 -5.11 6.45
N ILE A 225 1.11 -4.48 5.30
CA ILE A 225 0.40 -3.20 5.24
C ILE A 225 -1.05 -3.37 5.74
N ILE A 226 -1.74 -4.44 5.35
CA ILE A 226 -3.11 -4.73 5.83
C ILE A 226 -3.14 -4.91 7.34
N LEU A 227 -2.18 -5.69 7.87
CA LEU A 227 -2.07 -5.94 9.31
C LEU A 227 -1.81 -4.64 10.10
N ALA A 228 -0.89 -3.81 9.62
CA ALA A 228 -0.61 -2.51 10.22
C ALA A 228 -1.81 -1.54 10.10
N ALA A 229 -2.53 -1.56 8.97
CA ALA A 229 -3.73 -0.74 8.77
C ALA A 229 -4.85 -1.11 9.76
N GLY A 230 -5.04 -2.41 10.04
CA GLY A 230 -6.00 -2.86 11.06
C GLY A 230 -5.74 -2.27 12.44
N LEU A 231 -4.49 -2.32 12.92
CA LEU A 231 -4.10 -1.69 14.18
C LEU A 231 -4.26 -0.16 14.15
N THR A 232 -3.98 0.46 13.01
CA THR A 232 -4.02 1.92 12.87
C THR A 232 -5.45 2.44 12.93
N TYR A 233 -6.33 1.94 12.05
CA TYR A 233 -7.68 2.46 11.89
C TYR A 233 -8.67 1.89 12.89
N SER A 234 -8.56 0.61 13.24
CA SER A 234 -9.47 0.00 14.22
C SER A 234 -9.00 0.22 15.66
N GLY A 235 -7.68 0.36 15.86
CA GLY A 235 -7.07 0.56 17.17
C GLY A 235 -6.83 2.02 17.56
N GLY A 236 -6.78 2.91 16.57
CA GLY A 236 -6.39 4.32 16.75
C GLY A 236 -4.89 4.52 16.96
N LEU A 237 -4.05 3.54 16.61
CA LEU A 237 -2.60 3.69 16.66
C LEU A 237 -2.09 4.51 15.48
N GLY A 238 -1.01 5.27 15.65
CA GLY A 238 -0.29 5.83 14.52
C GLY A 238 0.49 4.77 13.73
N TRP A 239 0.71 5.04 12.44
CA TRP A 239 1.49 4.19 11.53
C TRP A 239 2.91 3.91 12.04
N GLU A 240 3.48 4.83 12.81
CA GLU A 240 4.79 4.72 13.44
C GLU A 240 4.87 3.60 14.50
N LYS A 241 3.73 3.15 15.03
CA LYS A 241 3.66 2.03 15.99
C LYS A 241 3.15 0.75 15.36
N SER A 242 2.16 0.84 14.47
CA SER A 242 1.55 -0.34 13.86
C SER A 242 2.47 -1.07 12.89
N LEU A 243 3.26 -0.35 12.08
CA LEU A 243 4.21 -0.95 11.14
C LEU A 243 5.30 -1.77 11.85
N PRO A 244 6.00 -1.23 12.87
CA PRO A 244 6.96 -2.03 13.62
C PRO A 244 6.37 -3.30 14.24
N ILE A 245 5.12 -3.26 14.74
CA ILE A 245 4.45 -4.43 15.29
C ILE A 245 4.26 -5.51 14.22
N ALA A 246 3.75 -5.14 13.04
CA ALA A 246 3.58 -6.10 11.94
C ALA A 246 4.93 -6.65 11.43
N LEU A 247 5.93 -5.77 11.28
CA LEU A 247 7.29 -6.17 10.89
C LEU A 247 7.93 -7.11 11.90
N PHE A 248 7.76 -6.85 13.20
CA PHE A 248 8.30 -7.71 14.24
C PHE A 248 7.77 -9.15 14.13
N LEU A 249 6.48 -9.32 13.87
CA LEU A 249 5.91 -10.65 13.60
C LEU A 249 6.50 -11.28 12.33
N SER A 250 6.72 -10.51 11.26
CA SER A 250 7.40 -10.99 10.04
C SER A 250 8.82 -11.49 10.34
N TYR A 251 9.59 -10.78 11.16
CA TYR A 251 10.93 -11.23 11.57
C TYR A 251 10.88 -12.48 12.44
N ILE A 252 9.94 -12.58 13.38
CA ILE A 252 9.72 -13.81 14.15
C ILE A 252 9.36 -14.97 13.22
N SER A 253 8.49 -14.72 12.25
CA SER A 253 8.11 -15.72 11.24
C SER A 253 9.29 -16.19 10.41
N LEU A 254 10.18 -15.28 9.98
CA LEU A 254 11.40 -15.62 9.27
C LEU A 254 12.35 -16.48 10.13
N LEU A 255 12.50 -16.13 11.41
CA LEU A 255 13.32 -16.88 12.36
C LEU A 255 12.74 -18.28 12.61
N ALA A 256 11.42 -18.38 12.79
CA ALA A 256 10.72 -19.64 12.96
C ALA A 256 10.89 -20.56 11.74
N SER A 257 10.84 -19.99 10.53
CA SER A 257 11.10 -20.72 9.29
C SER A 257 12.54 -21.21 9.22
N TYR A 258 13.51 -20.36 9.54
CA TYR A 258 14.93 -20.72 9.53
C TYR A 258 15.26 -21.90 10.46
N TYR A 259 14.63 -21.94 11.65
CA TYR A 259 14.82 -23.04 12.60
C TYR A 259 13.84 -24.21 12.43
N ASN A 260 12.97 -24.19 11.42
CA ASN A 260 11.92 -25.19 11.22
C ASN A 260 11.05 -25.40 12.48
N LEU A 261 10.78 -24.33 13.23
CA LEU A 261 10.02 -24.39 14.50
C LEU A 261 8.51 -24.60 14.31
N LEU A 262 8.05 -24.69 13.06
CA LEU A 262 6.72 -25.07 12.57
C LEU A 262 6.88 -25.42 11.09
#